data_AF-A0A928U5C2-F1
#
_entry.id   AF-A0A928U5C2-F1
#
_cell.length_a   1.000
_cell.length_b   1.000
_cell.length_c   1.000
_cell.angle_alpha   90.00
_cell.angle_beta   90.00
_cell.angle_gamma   90.00
#
_symmetry.space_group_name_H-M   'P 1'
#
loop_
_entity.id
_entity.type
_entity.pdbx_description
1 polymer ?
#
loop_
_entity_poly.entity_id
_entity_poly.type
_entity_poly.pdbx_seq_one_letter_code
_entity_poly.pdbx_strand_id
1 'polypeptide(L)' 'MIQTKFSLEESQQTFLEQYRTYGFKDKGDMVRTALDRLQAELEARLLRESADLYAAVYDEDADLRELTETAILEWPE' A
#
# COMPACT_ATOMS: atom_id res chain seq x y z
N MET A 1 -9.43 -17.70 12.48
CA MET A 1 -10.21 -17.14 11.36
C MET A 1 -11.46 -16.50 11.95
N ILE A 2 -11.64 -15.19 11.76
CA ILE A 2 -12.85 -14.47 12.18
C ILE A 2 -13.78 -14.41 10.96
N GLN A 3 -15.08 -14.67 11.15
CA GLN A 3 -16.07 -14.62 10.08
C GLN A 3 -16.86 -13.31 10.15
N THR A 4 -17.03 -12.67 8.99
CA THR A 4 -17.84 -11.46 8.84
C THR A 4 -18.71 -11.60 7.59
N LYS A 5 -19.94 -11.12 7.65
CA LYS A 5 -20.88 -11.15 6.54
C LYS A 5 -20.92 -9.77 5.87
N PHE A 6 -20.83 -9.77 4.54
CA PHE A 6 -20.96 -8.58 3.72
C PHE A 6 -21.94 -8.88 2.59
N SER A 7 -22.64 -7.84 2.13
CA SER A 7 -23.44 -7.92 0.92
C SER A 7 -22.54 -7.68 -0.28
N LEU A 8 -22.76 -8.44 -1.36
CA LEU A 8 -22.07 -8.27 -2.62
C LEU A 8 -23.07 -7.94 -3.70
N GLU A 9 -22.63 -7.16 -4.68
CA GLU A 9 -23.37 -6.98 -5.92
C GLU A 9 -23.33 -8.26 -6.77
N GLU A 10 -24.29 -8.43 -7.66
CA GLU A 10 -24.37 -9.60 -8.55
C GLU A 10 -23.11 -9.74 -9.42
N SER A 11 -22.52 -8.61 -9.84
CA SER A 11 -21.26 -8.54 -10.57
C SER A 11 -20.09 -9.11 -9.75
N GLN A 12 -19.99 -8.74 -8.48
CA GLN A 12 -18.96 -9.19 -7.54
C GLN A 12 -19.15 -10.67 -7.19
N GLN A 13 -20.39 -11.12 -7.02
CA GLN A 13 -20.69 -12.53 -6.82
C GLN A 13 -20.27 -13.35 -8.05
N THR A 14 -20.64 -12.92 -9.25
CA THR A 14 -20.27 -13.59 -10.51
C THR A 14 -18.76 -13.69 -10.67
N PHE A 15 -18.03 -12.62 -10.34
CA PHE A 15 -16.57 -12.62 -10.33
C PHE A 15 -15.99 -13.65 -9.34
N LEU A 16 -16.53 -13.72 -8.12
CA LEU A 16 -16.11 -14.70 -7.12
C LEU A 16 -16.44 -16.14 -7.50
N GLU A 17 -17.54 -16.42 -8.22
CA GLU A 17 -17.83 -17.79 -8.69
C GLU A 17 -16.74 -18.32 -9.63
N GLN A 18 -16.04 -17.43 -10.34
CA GLN A 18 -14.97 -17.78 -11.27
C GLN A 18 -13.61 -17.99 -10.59
N TYR A 19 -13.54 -18.05 -9.25
CA TYR A 19 -12.29 -18.20 -8.48
C TYR A 19 -11.34 -19.29 -9.01
N ARG A 20 -11.88 -20.43 -9.47
CA ARG A 20 -11.07 -21.53 -10.03
C ARG A 20 -10.37 -21.15 -11.32
N THR A 21 -11.00 -20.35 -12.17
CA THR A 21 -10.43 -19.88 -13.44
C THR A 21 -9.17 -19.03 -13.19
N TYR A 22 -9.12 -18.34 -12.06
CA TYR A 22 -7.98 -17.53 -11.64
C TYR A 22 -6.95 -18.29 -10.79
N GLY A 23 -7.14 -19.61 -10.57
CA GLY A 23 -6.21 -20.45 -9.83
C GLY A 23 -6.38 -20.44 -8.30
N PHE A 24 -7.46 -19.87 -7.77
CA PHE A 24 -7.71 -19.88 -6.32
C PHE A 24 -8.30 -21.20 -5.85
N LYS A 25 -7.97 -21.59 -4.61
CA LYS A 25 -8.47 -22.81 -3.97
C LYS A 25 -9.97 -22.74 -3.67
N ASP A 26 -10.42 -21.59 -3.17
CA ASP A 26 -11.81 -21.30 -2.80
C ASP A 26 -12.07 -19.79 -2.88
N LYS A 27 -13.34 -19.38 -2.75
CA LYS A 27 -13.74 -17.95 -2.78
C LYS A 27 -13.08 -17.16 -1.65
N GLY A 28 -12.89 -17.77 -0.48
CA GLY A 28 -12.28 -17.12 0.67
C GLY A 28 -10.80 -16.84 0.45
N ASP A 29 -10.10 -17.69 -0.29
CA ASP A 29 -8.73 -17.49 -0.76
C ASP A 29 -8.62 -16.27 -1.67
N MET A 30 -9.50 -16.19 -2.66
CA MET A 30 -9.58 -15.05 -3.57
C MET A 30 -9.87 -13.74 -2.84
N VAL A 31 -10.84 -13.74 -1.91
CA VAL A 31 -11.19 -12.55 -1.11
C VAL A 31 -10.02 -12.13 -0.21
N ARG A 32 -9.34 -13.07 0.46
CA ARG A 32 -8.17 -12.74 1.30
C ARG A 32 -7.06 -12.11 0.47
N THR A 33 -6.71 -12.70 -0.68
CA THR A 33 -5.71 -12.12 -1.59
C THR A 33 -6.10 -10.73 -2.10
N ALA A 34 -7.38 -10.50 -2.39
CA ALA A 34 -7.86 -9.18 -2.80
C ALA A 34 -7.73 -8.14 -1.68
N LEU A 35 -8.07 -8.52 -0.43
CA LEU A 35 -7.93 -7.66 0.74
C LEU A 35 -6.47 -7.35 1.06
N ASP A 36 -5.59 -8.35 0.98
CA ASP A 36 -4.14 -8.16 1.21
C ASP A 36 -3.54 -7.19 0.19
N ARG A 37 -3.95 -7.29 -1.08
CA ARG A 37 -3.54 -6.35 -2.14
C ARG A 37 -4.04 -4.94 -1.88
N LEU A 38 -5.33 -4.80 -1.56
CA LEU A 38 -5.93 -3.50 -1.26
C LEU A 38 -5.26 -2.84 -0.05
N GLN A 39 -4.94 -3.61 0.99
CA GLN A 39 -4.22 -3.11 2.16
C GLN A 39 -2.84 -2.58 1.76
N ALA A 40 -2.05 -3.35 1.02
CA ALA A 40 -0.73 -2.94 0.59
C ALA A 40 -0.77 -1.68 -0.30
N GLU A 41 -1.76 -1.56 -1.18
CA GLU A 41 -1.97 -0.37 -2.02
C GLU A 41 -2.30 0.87 -1.18
N LEU A 42 -3.19 0.74 -0.18
CA LEU A 42 -3.54 1.84 0.71
C LEU A 42 -2.36 2.28 1.59
N GLU A 43 -1.60 1.32 2.13
CA GLU A 43 -0.41 1.60 2.92
C GLU A 43 0.67 2.30 2.09
N ALA A 44 0.94 1.81 0.87
CA ALA A 44 1.89 2.43 -0.03
C ALA A 44 1.49 3.86 -0.43
N ARG A 45 0.19 4.10 -0.64
CA ARG A 45 -0.34 5.43 -0.92
C ARG A 45 -0.12 6.38 0.26
N LEU A 46 -0.44 5.94 1.48
CA LEU A 46 -0.21 6.73 2.70
C LEU A 46 1.27 7.05 2.89
N LEU A 47 2.14 6.06 2.65
CA LEU A 47 3.58 6.25 2.77
C LEU A 47 4.10 7.30 1.78
N ARG A 48 3.62 7.23 0.52
CA ARG A 48 3.99 8.22 -0.51
C ARG A 48 3.50 9.62 -0.15
N GLU A 49 2.24 9.74 0.25
CA GLU A 49 1.67 11.02 0.69
C GLU A 49 2.46 11.60 1.88
N SER A 50 2.86 10.77 2.84
CA SER A 50 3.71 11.21 3.94
C SER A 50 5.10 11.65 3.47
N ALA A 51 5.72 10.92 2.54
CA ALA A 51 7.03 11.25 1.99
C ALA A 51 7.01 12.58 1.21
N ASP A 52 5.96 12.81 0.43
CA ASP A 52 5.76 14.05 -0.31
C ASP A 52 5.60 15.25 0.65
N LEU A 53 4.87 15.07 1.76
CA LEU A 53 4.75 16.10 2.80
C LEU A 53 6.09 16.38 3.50
N TYR A 54 6.87 15.35 3.84
CA TYR A 54 8.21 15.53 4.43
C TYR A 54 9.18 16.20 3.45
N ALA A 55 9.11 15.85 2.16
CA ALA A 55 9.92 16.47 1.13
C ALA A 55 9.60 17.97 0.98
N ALA A 56 8.32 18.35 1.04
CA ALA A 56 7.91 19.75 1.02
C ALA A 56 8.46 20.53 2.22
N VAL A 57 8.36 19.97 3.43
CA VAL A 57 8.92 20.59 4.66
C VAL A 57 10.45 20.73 4.55
N TYR A 58 11.13 19.71 4.04
CA TYR A 58 12.57 19.73 3.84
C TYR A 58 13.00 20.77 2.80
N ASP A 59 12.25 20.91 1.70
CA ASP A 59 12.57 21.88 0.63
C ASP A 59 12.52 23.33 1.13
N GLU A 60 11.62 23.61 2.07
CA GLU A 60 11.44 24.93 2.72
C GLU A 60 12.49 25.24 3.80
N ASP A 61 13.21 24.23 4.33
CA ASP A 61 14.18 24.39 5.42
C ASP A 61 15.63 24.37 4.89
N ALA A 62 16.14 25.55 4.54
CA ALA A 62 17.48 25.73 3.96
C ALA A 62 18.62 25.32 4.92
N ASP A 63 18.47 25.58 6.21
CA ASP A 63 19.48 25.25 7.23
C ASP A 63 19.59 23.73 7.40
N LEU A 64 18.43 23.04 7.45
CA LEU A 64 18.38 21.58 7.49
C LEU A 64 18.98 20.96 6.23
N ARG A 65 18.70 21.53 5.05
CA ARG A 65 19.28 21.08 3.78
C ARG A 65 20.79 21.20 3.77
N GLU A 66 21.34 22.36 4.15
CA GLU A 66 22.78 22.59 4.22
C GLU A 66 23.46 21.62 5.19
N LEU A 67 22.85 21.37 6.35
CA LEU A 67 23.34 20.39 7.33
C LEU A 67 23.33 18.96 6.77
N THR A 68 22.29 18.59 6.01
CA THR A 68 22.16 17.24 5.45
C THR A 68 23.14 17.03 4.29
N GLU A 69 23.32 18.02 3.43
CA GLU A 69 24.25 17.99 2.30
C GLU A 69 25.71 17.92 2.77
N THR A 70 26.06 18.64 3.83
CA THR A 70 27.42 18.59 4.41
C THR A 70 27.73 17.27 5.11
N ALA A 71 26.72 16.60 5.70
CA ALA A 71 26.90 15.28 6.32
C ALA A 71 27.17 14.14 5.31
N ILE A 72 26.67 14.26 4.07
CA ILE A 72 26.87 13.23 3.01
C ILE A 72 28.34 13.16 2.55
N LEU A 73 29.07 14.28 2.61
CA LEU A 73 30.47 14.36 2.16
C LEU A 73 31.46 13.59 3.06
N GLU A 74 31.07 13.27 4.30
CA GLU A 74 31.95 12.66 5.31
C GLU A 74 31.64 11.16 5.55
N TRP A 75 30.74 10.55 4.76
CA TRP A 75 30.46 9.12 4.90
C TRP A 75 31.51 8.25 4.19
N PRO A 76 32.21 7.35 4.91
CA PRO A 76 33.12 6.40 4.28
C PRO A 76 32.34 5.37 3.45
N GLU A 77 32.95 4.93 2.34
CA GLU A 77 32.43 3.89 1.43
C GLU A 77 32.01 2.59 2.14
#